data_AF-A0A512BZD7-F1
#
_entry.id   AF-A0A512BZD7-F1
#
_cell.length_a   1.000
_cell.length_b   1.000
_cell.length_c   1.000
_cell.angle_alpha   90.00
_cell.angle_beta   90.00
_cell.angle_gamma   90.00
#
_symmetry.space_group_name_H-M   'P 1'
#
loop_
_entity.id
_entity.type
_entity.pdbx_description
1 polymer ?
#
loop_
_entity_poly.entity_id
_entity_poly.type
_entity_poly.pdbx_seq_one_letter_code
_entity_poly.pdbx_strand_id
1 'polypeptide(L)'
;MSIVKMIELSSQSSESWEDATRQAVERASRSLRNIRSVWVKEFEAAVDTNKVTQFRVILKISFQLDEGESMVSTGNEEILGIE
;
A
#
# COMPACT_ATOMS: atom_id res chain seq x y z
N MET A 1 -4.06 2.52 -19.20
CA MET A 1 -3.87 3.87 -18.61
C MET A 1 -3.35 3.67 -17.20
N SER A 2 -2.20 4.23 -16.80
CA SER A 2 -1.68 3.97 -15.44
C SER A 2 -2.39 4.82 -14.38
N ILE A 3 -3.22 4.19 -13.55
CA ILE A 3 -3.84 4.83 -12.38
C ILE A 3 -3.00 4.48 -11.15
N VAL A 4 -2.53 5.52 -10.45
CA VAL A 4 -1.84 5.38 -9.16
C VAL A 4 -2.82 5.76 -8.06
N LYS A 5 -3.02 4.85 -7.12
CA LYS A 5 -3.74 5.13 -5.89
C LYS A 5 -2.75 5.50 -4.80
N MET A 6 -3.11 6.51 -4.02
CA MET A 6 -2.35 6.91 -2.84
C MET A 6 -3.21 6.74 -1.61
N ILE A 7 -2.64 6.18 -0.55
CA ILE A 7 -3.30 6.06 0.76
C ILE A 7 -2.40 6.65 1.84
N GLU A 8 -3.02 7.16 2.90
CA GLU A 8 -2.33 7.69 4.08
C GLU A 8 -2.32 6.63 5.19
N LEU A 9 -1.18 6.45 5.85
CA LEU A 9 -0.95 5.49 6.92
C LEU A 9 -0.21 6.17 8.05
N SER A 10 -0.43 5.69 9.28
CA SER A 10 0.44 5.97 10.42
C SER A 10 1.18 4.70 10.83
N SER A 11 2.41 4.88 11.29
CA SER A 11 3.25 3.80 11.80
C SER A 11 4.16 4.32 12.90
N GLN A 12 4.65 3.43 13.76
CA GLN A 12 5.48 3.79 14.89
C GLN A 12 6.58 2.76 15.13
N SER A 13 7.71 3.21 15.67
CA SER A 13 8.82 2.36 16.10
C SER A 13 9.43 2.91 17.39
N SER A 14 9.98 2.04 18.23
CA SER A 14 10.80 2.43 19.38
C SER A 14 12.22 2.82 19.00
N GLU A 15 12.65 2.56 17.76
CA GLU A 15 14.04 2.75 17.32
C GLU A 15 14.27 4.08 16.62
N SER A 16 13.55 4.35 15.52
CA SER A 16 13.68 5.59 14.75
C SER A 16 12.48 5.84 13.84
N TRP A 17 12.39 7.04 13.25
CA TRP A 17 11.39 7.34 12.23
C TRP A 17 11.61 6.59 10.91
N GLU A 18 12.86 6.35 10.51
CA GLU A 18 13.20 5.54 9.34
C GLU A 18 12.73 4.11 9.52
N ASP A 19 12.88 3.57 10.73
CA ASP A 19 12.39 2.24 11.06
C ASP A 19 10.86 2.18 11.00
N ALA A 20 10.16 3.16 11.60
CA ALA A 20 8.70 3.27 11.50
C ALA A 20 8.22 3.34 10.04
N THR A 21 8.97 4.02 9.17
CA THR A 21 8.69 4.11 7.72
C THR A 21 8.89 2.77 7.02
N ARG A 22 9.98 2.04 7.30
CA ARG A 22 10.22 0.69 6.75
C ARG A 22 9.12 -0.28 7.17
N GLN A 23 8.73 -0.27 8.45
CA GLN A 23 7.65 -1.11 8.97
C GLN A 23 6.30 -0.82 8.28
N ALA A 24 5.99 0.45 8.01
CA ALA A 24 4.78 0.81 7.28
C ALA A 24 4.74 0.21 5.87
N VAL A 25 5.84 0.30 5.13
CA VAL A 25 5.96 -0.26 3.77
C VAL A 25 5.86 -1.77 3.81
N GLU A 26 6.56 -2.43 4.73
CA GLU A 26 6.52 -3.88 4.89
C GLU A 26 5.08 -4.35 5.18
N ARG A 27 4.40 -3.72 6.14
CA ARG A 27 3.03 -4.07 6.49
C ARG A 27 2.08 -3.82 5.32
N ALA A 28 2.21 -2.70 4.62
CA ALA A 28 1.37 -2.34 3.48
C ALA A 28 1.53 -3.34 2.31
N SER A 29 2.76 -3.80 2.06
CA SER A 29 3.08 -4.74 0.97
C SER A 29 2.34 -6.08 1.07
N ARG A 30 1.89 -6.46 2.28
CA ARG A 30 1.11 -7.69 2.50
C ARG A 30 -0.23 -7.63 1.75
N SER A 31 -0.87 -6.47 1.70
CA SER A 31 -2.18 -6.27 1.05
C SER A 31 -2.12 -5.50 -0.27
N LEU A 32 -1.11 -4.66 -0.47
CA LEU A 32 -0.98 -3.81 -1.65
C LEU A 32 0.11 -4.36 -2.56
N ARG A 33 -0.21 -4.51 -3.84
CA ARG A 33 0.77 -4.84 -4.89
C ARG A 33 1.26 -3.57 -5.56
N ASN A 34 2.40 -3.65 -6.24
CA ASN A 34 2.94 -2.55 -7.05
C ASN A 34 3.18 -1.23 -6.28
N ILE A 35 3.64 -1.30 -5.03
CA ILE A 35 4.09 -0.11 -4.28
C ILE A 35 5.26 0.55 -5.02
N ARG A 36 5.19 1.86 -5.25
CA ARG A 36 6.21 2.61 -6.01
C ARG A 36 7.00 3.59 -5.16
N SER A 37 6.34 4.28 -4.24
CA SER A 37 6.98 5.27 -3.39
C SER A 37 6.26 5.44 -2.08
N VAL A 38 6.99 5.95 -1.09
CA VAL A 38 6.49 6.38 0.21
C VAL A 38 7.03 7.78 0.50
N TRP A 39 6.19 8.65 1.06
CA TRP A 39 6.59 9.98 1.50
C TRP A 39 6.05 10.26 2.89
N VAL A 40 6.94 10.65 3.79
CA VAL A 40 6.57 11.06 5.14
C VAL A 40 5.98 12.46 5.07
N LYS A 41 4.78 12.62 5.63
CA LYS A 41 4.13 13.93 5.79
C LYS A 41 4.57 14.58 7.09
N GLU A 42 4.55 13.81 8.17
CA GLU A 42 4.76 14.33 9.52
C GLU A 42 5.56 13.33 10.35
N PHE A 43 6.45 13.87 11.17
CA PHE A 43 7.20 13.15 12.18
C PHE A 43 6.67 13.57 13.56
N GLU A 44 6.31 12.58 14.37
CA GLU A 44 5.85 12.76 15.75
C GLU A 44 6.72 11.89 16.67
N ALA A 45 6.91 12.31 17.91
CA ALA A 45 7.52 11.48 18.94
C ALA A 45 6.62 11.46 20.18
N ALA A 46 6.34 10.26 20.69
CA ALA A 46 5.67 10.11 21.98
C ALA A 46 6.67 10.37 23.10
N VAL A 47 6.30 11.23 24.05
CA VAL A 47 7.13 11.58 25.21
C VAL A 47 6.44 11.10 26.48
N ASP A 48 7.16 10.35 27.30
CA ASP A 48 6.74 9.97 28.65
C ASP A 48 7.87 10.32 29.63
N THR A 49 7.51 10.92 30.76
CA THR A 49 8.46 11.31 31.82
C THR A 49 9.69 12.05 31.26
N ASN A 50 9.46 13.03 30.37
CA ASN A 50 10.48 13.82 29.67
C ASN A 50 11.46 13.00 28.80
N LYS A 51 11.11 11.77 28.41
CA LYS A 51 11.89 10.91 27.52
C LYS A 51 11.07 10.51 26.31
N VAL A 52 11.70 10.52 25.13
CA VAL A 52 11.08 9.97 23.93
C VAL A 52 10.96 8.46 24.09
N THR A 53 9.76 7.92 23.87
CA THR A 53 9.45 6.49 23.99
C THR A 53 9.15 5.84 22.65
N GLN A 54 8.59 6.60 21.69
CA GLN A 54 8.27 6.11 20.36
C GLN A 54 8.42 7.20 19.32
N PHE A 55 8.80 6.79 18.12
CA PHE A 55 8.89 7.60 16.92
C PHE A 55 7.74 7.20 16.00
N ARG A 56 6.89 8.17 15.66
CA ARG A 56 5.70 7.98 14.82
C ARG A 56 5.87 8.74 13.52
N VAL A 57 5.37 8.16 12.44
CA VAL A 57 5.31 8.78 11.13
C VAL A 57 3.88 8.73 10.61
N ILE A 58 3.42 9.85 10.07
CA ILE A 58 2.26 9.89 9.17
C ILE A 58 2.83 9.99 7.76
N LEU A 59 2.51 9.03 6.91
CA LEU A 59 3.07 8.91 5.58
C LEU A 59 1.99 8.55 4.57
N LYS A 60 2.32 8.72 3.29
CA LYS A 60 1.48 8.21 2.21
C LYS A 60 2.28 7.23 1.36
N ILE A 61 1.59 6.19 0.90
CA ILE A 61 2.14 5.17 0.00
C ILE A 61 1.41 5.24 -1.33
N SER A 62 2.17 5.25 -2.42
CA SER A 62 1.64 5.11 -3.77
C SER A 62 1.76 3.67 -4.23
N PHE A 63 0.71 3.20 -4.90
CA PHE A 63 0.73 1.92 -5.58
C PHE A 63 -0.11 1.99 -6.86
N GLN A 64 0.36 1.28 -7.88
CA GLN A 64 -0.35 1.21 -9.16
C GLN A 64 -1.51 0.21 -9.04
N LEU A 65 -2.68 0.60 -9.55
CA LEU A 65 -3.81 -0.31 -9.65
C LEU A 65 -3.59 -1.27 -10.81
N ASP A 66 -3.88 -2.54 -10.57
CA ASP A 66 -3.98 -3.51 -11.65
C ASP A 66 -5.21 -3.16 -12.50
N GLU A 67 -5.06 -3.22 -13.82
CA GLU A 67 -6.21 -3.20 -14.72
C GLU A 67 -6.94 -4.52 -14.46
N GLY A 68 -8.06 -4.48 -13.71
CA GLY A 68 -8.78 -5.68 -13.35
C GLY A 68 -9.02 -6.52 -14.59
N GLU A 69 -8.46 -7.74 -14.62
CA GLU A 69 -8.70 -8.68 -15.70
C GLU A 69 -10.21 -8.86 -15.80
N SER A 70 -10.80 -8.24 -16.81
CA SER A 70 -12.16 -8.58 -17.23
C SER A 70 -12.05 -10.02 -17.69
N MET A 71 -12.45 -10.97 -16.85
CA MET A 71 -12.56 -12.37 -17.22
C MET A 71 -13.44 -12.43 -18.47
N VAL A 72 -12.82 -12.58 -19.63
CA VAL A 72 -13.53 -12.92 -20.86
C VAL A 72 -14.09 -14.31 -20.61
N SER A 73 -15.39 -14.40 -20.34
CA SER A 73 -16.09 -15.67 -20.31
C SER A 73 -15.97 -16.29 -21.70
N THR A 74 -15.08 -17.26 -21.89
CA THR A 74 -15.15 -18.15 -23.04
C THR A 74 -16.43 -18.96 -22.92
N GLY A 75 -17.47 -18.50 -23.62
CA GLY A 75 -18.79 -19.12 -23.67
C GLY A 75 -19.31 -19.16 -25.10
N ASN A 76 -19.20 -20.35 -25.70
CA ASN A 76 -20.07 -20.94 -26.73
C ASN A 76 -20.16 -20.27 -28.11
N GLU A 77 -19.53 -20.90 -29.10
CA GLU A 77 -20.17 -21.21 -30.40
C GLU A 77 -19.79 -22.65 -30.83
N GLU A 78 -20.37 -23.66 -30.17
CA GLU A 78 -20.85 -24.83 -30.91
C GLU A 78 -22.17 -24.41 -31.55
N ILE A 79 -22.15 -24.00 -32.81
CA ILE A 79 -23.35 -23.98 -33.64
C ILE A 79 -23.19 -25.06 -34.71
N LEU A 80 -23.71 -26.23 -34.31
CA LEU A 80 -24.61 -27.11 -35.06
C LEU A 80 -24.34 -27.28 -36.55
N GLY A 81 -24.01 -28.52 -36.90
CA GLY A 81 -24.36 -29.09 -38.18
C GLY A 81 -25.86 -28.89 -38.46
N ILE A 82 -26.12 -28.27 -39.58
CA ILE A 82 -27.32 -28.45 -40.39
C ILE A 82 -26.83 -28.76 -41.81
N GLU A 83 -27.46 -29.79 -42.37
CA GLU A 83 -27.17 -30.56 -43.60
C GLU A 83 -26.34 -29.91 -44.72
#